data_AF-A0A1Y2G835-F1
#
_entry.id   AF-A0A1Y2G835-F1
#
_cell.length_a   1.000
_cell.length_b   1.000
_cell.length_c   1.000
_cell.angle_alpha   90.00
_cell.angle_beta   90.00
_cell.angle_gamma   90.00
#
_symmetry.space_group_name_H-M   'P 1'
#
loop_
_entity.id
_entity.type
_entity.pdbx_description
1 polymer ?
#
loop_
_entity_poly.entity_id
_entity_poly.type
_entity_poly.pdbx_seq_one_letter_code
_entity_poly.pdbx_strand_id
1 'polypeptide(L)'
;MLHQVRLSFIRSLTRSSHTTLSYRRTATSPAFNPINMLPDKTHSSPAISAVDIVAAVAGTGVDIGTGTEAGSKAEESFVTILETIDPTTIIYLSKDLEDPIPEISQPHTRQVLEQAAQFLREGQVVGMPTETVYGLAANALDSVAAQRIFKAKNRPQDNPLIVHVSSLKMLRSILKNNEIPAVYSDLIQTYWPGPLTLLFPRSNLIPNEITCGQATVAVRFPSHPITRALITICDRPLAAPSANSSGKPSPTLASHVMDDLQTKIPMVIDGGQCSFGIESTVVDGLRVPPAILRPGGVTFEQIKQVSKMEGVQVYKKHFTDVAMEQAPTTPGMKYRHYSPEAEVVLVEYIRPSSLPLGQIKDTEMNGSRSNRVSDTTHQPSLSSSSPHSSLHFSSQSSPISSLPPLSSSSLESTTGQYNLIMKEIERLKQHGKKRFGILRTSFTVPLPSPPTTTAMKAGMLIRKDKEDQQSHGLETKRSTSENEATIIEFPLGQGSKPEDVARELFRGLRYLDDQHVDCIFVEGISEEDEGLAVMNRLRKAASRTISAESLE
;
A
#
# COMPACT_ATOMS: atom_id res chain seq x y z
N MET A 1 13.32 -30.96 67.33
CA MET A 1 14.27 -29.89 67.71
C MET A 1 13.70 -28.57 67.22
N LEU A 2 13.50 -27.62 68.16
CA LEU A 2 13.28 -26.18 68.00
C LEU A 2 12.05 -25.73 67.15
N HIS A 3 10.84 -25.67 67.71
CA HIS A 3 10.21 -24.67 68.60
C HIS A 3 9.62 -23.44 67.87
N GLN A 4 8.30 -23.30 68.06
CA GLN A 4 7.42 -22.19 67.66
C GLN A 4 7.85 -20.85 68.23
N VAL A 5 7.36 -19.73 67.67
CA VAL A 5 6.42 -18.81 68.35
C VAL A 5 5.67 -17.96 67.31
N ARG A 6 4.34 -18.03 67.39
CA ARG A 6 3.33 -17.09 66.87
C ARG A 6 3.15 -16.00 67.93
N LEU A 7 2.88 -14.74 67.58
CA LEU A 7 1.89 -13.91 68.30
C LEU A 7 1.61 -12.58 67.60
N SER A 8 0.40 -12.12 67.85
CA SER A 8 -0.46 -11.17 67.16
C SER A 8 -1.04 -10.19 68.16
N PHE A 9 -1.23 -8.90 67.82
CA PHE A 9 -2.13 -7.93 68.49
C PHE A 9 -2.29 -6.74 67.50
N ILE A 10 -3.44 -6.38 66.90
CA ILE A 10 -4.82 -6.03 67.30
C ILE A 10 -4.99 -4.66 68.01
N ARG A 11 -5.65 -3.74 67.25
CA ARG A 11 -6.60 -2.64 67.59
C ARG A 11 -6.10 -1.44 68.42
N SER A 12 -6.15 -0.23 67.85
CA SER A 12 -7.31 0.69 67.74
C SER A 12 -7.32 1.71 68.87
N LEU A 13 -7.20 2.99 68.54
CA LEU A 13 -8.00 4.03 69.20
C LEU A 13 -8.17 5.24 68.28
N THR A 14 -9.41 5.70 68.30
CA THR A 14 -10.10 6.68 67.49
C THR A 14 -9.96 8.11 68.01
N ARG A 15 -10.25 9.05 67.09
CA ARG A 15 -11.00 10.31 67.25
C ARG A 15 -10.25 11.64 67.37
N SER A 16 -10.51 12.44 66.32
CA SER A 16 -11.08 13.80 66.35
C SER A 16 -10.11 14.97 66.50
N SER A 17 -10.03 15.80 65.46
CA SER A 17 -10.49 17.20 65.52
C SER A 17 -10.71 17.78 64.12
N HIS A 18 -11.93 18.27 63.89
CA HIS A 18 -12.34 19.14 62.80
C HIS A 18 -11.60 20.48 62.85
N THR A 19 -11.28 21.07 61.69
CA THR A 19 -11.56 22.50 61.47
C THR A 19 -11.78 22.80 59.99
N THR A 20 -13.01 23.17 59.68
CA THR A 20 -13.46 23.84 58.46
C THR A 20 -13.19 25.34 58.62
N LEU A 21 -12.75 26.05 57.59
CA LEU A 21 -13.10 27.47 57.46
C LEU A 21 -13.04 27.96 56.01
N SER A 22 -14.15 28.56 55.61
CA SER A 22 -14.43 29.14 54.31
C SER A 22 -14.36 30.68 54.36
N TYR A 23 -14.06 31.25 53.19
CA TYR A 23 -14.51 32.55 52.66
C TYR A 23 -13.98 33.88 53.24
N ARG A 24 -13.29 34.67 52.38
CA ARG A 24 -13.66 36.08 52.14
C ARG A 24 -13.09 36.65 50.83
N ARG A 25 -13.99 37.25 50.02
CA ARG A 25 -13.73 38.23 48.95
C ARG A 25 -13.03 39.48 49.51
N THR A 26 -12.16 40.10 48.71
CA THR A 26 -12.20 41.56 48.40
C THR A 26 -11.45 41.85 47.11
N ALA A 27 -12.09 42.62 46.24
CA ALA A 27 -11.55 43.25 45.04
C ALA A 27 -10.88 44.59 45.39
N THR A 28 -9.86 45.02 44.65
CA THR A 28 -9.49 46.43 44.46
C THR A 28 -8.68 46.62 43.17
N SER A 29 -9.13 47.56 42.34
CA SER A 29 -8.53 48.09 41.10
C SER A 29 -7.12 48.67 41.25
N PRO A 30 -6.38 48.89 40.14
CA PRO A 30 -5.44 50.00 40.05
C PRO A 30 -6.08 51.18 39.32
N ALA A 31 -6.02 52.36 39.95
CA ALA A 31 -6.39 53.65 39.37
C ALA A 31 -5.15 54.39 38.85
N PHE A 32 -5.39 55.16 37.79
CA PHE A 32 -4.57 56.16 37.11
C PHE A 32 -3.80 57.14 38.02
N ASN A 33 -2.65 57.64 37.52
CA ASN A 33 -2.50 59.07 37.21
C ASN A 33 -1.25 59.39 36.33
N PRO A 34 -1.23 60.55 35.63
CA PRO A 34 -0.47 60.80 34.40
C PRO A 34 0.58 61.94 34.55
N ILE A 35 1.30 62.26 33.46
CA ILE A 35 1.52 63.63 32.88
C ILE A 35 2.81 63.70 32.01
N ASN A 36 2.59 64.07 30.74
CA ASN A 36 3.36 64.87 29.76
C ASN A 36 4.90 64.92 29.73
N MET A 37 5.49 64.71 28.53
CA MET A 37 6.00 65.81 27.67
C MET A 37 6.20 65.33 26.20
N LEU A 38 5.63 66.09 25.26
CA LEU A 38 5.97 66.20 23.82
C LEU A 38 6.97 67.39 23.67
N PRO A 39 7.68 67.64 22.52
CA PRO A 39 7.16 67.53 21.14
C PRO A 39 8.12 67.16 19.97
N ASP A 40 7.49 66.59 18.92
CA ASP A 40 7.51 66.96 17.48
C ASP A 40 8.77 66.79 16.58
N LYS A 41 8.62 65.99 15.49
CA LYS A 41 8.62 66.46 14.09
C LYS A 41 8.48 65.34 13.03
N THR A 42 7.34 65.36 12.33
CA THR A 42 7.08 65.25 10.87
C THR A 42 7.90 64.29 9.96
N HIS A 43 7.24 63.31 9.30
CA HIS A 43 6.91 63.35 7.85
C HIS A 43 6.19 62.08 7.30
N SER A 44 5.06 62.33 6.62
CA SER A 44 4.44 61.68 5.42
C SER A 44 4.13 60.16 5.34
N SER A 45 2.83 59.85 5.23
CA SER A 45 2.20 58.66 4.59
C SER A 45 2.12 58.80 3.05
N PRO A 46 1.75 57.76 2.25
CA PRO A 46 0.40 57.15 2.17
C PRO A 46 0.41 55.59 2.22
N ALA A 47 -0.53 54.91 2.90
CA ALA A 47 -1.85 54.43 2.45
C ALA A 47 -1.83 53.43 1.27
N ILE A 48 -2.31 52.19 1.51
CA ILE A 48 -3.29 51.40 0.71
C ILE A 48 -3.70 50.16 1.54
N SER A 49 -5.00 49.95 1.71
CA SER A 49 -5.62 48.74 2.26
C SER A 49 -6.55 48.09 1.24
N ALA A 50 -6.71 46.76 1.40
CA ALA A 50 -7.82 45.90 0.98
C ALA A 50 -7.98 45.56 -0.51
N VAL A 51 -7.94 44.25 -0.82
CA VAL A 51 -8.91 43.57 -1.70
C VAL A 51 -9.19 42.16 -1.16
N ASP A 52 -10.43 41.97 -0.74
CA ASP A 52 -11.08 40.70 -0.38
C ASP A 52 -11.43 39.86 -1.63
N ILE A 53 -11.26 38.55 -1.55
CA ILE A 53 -11.75 37.49 -2.46
C ILE A 53 -12.11 36.33 -1.51
N VAL A 54 -13.30 35.76 -1.36
CA VAL A 54 -14.63 35.82 -2.00
C VAL A 54 -15.65 35.46 -0.92
N ALA A 55 -16.65 36.31 -0.72
CA ALA A 55 -17.89 35.96 -0.02
C ALA A 55 -19.05 36.39 -0.93
N ALA A 56 -19.59 35.45 -1.70
CA ALA A 56 -20.73 35.69 -2.55
C ALA A 56 -21.58 34.42 -2.70
N VAL A 57 -22.28 34.04 -1.63
CA VAL A 57 -23.62 33.42 -1.73
C VAL A 57 -24.45 33.91 -0.54
N ALA A 58 -25.04 35.09 -0.68
CA ALA A 58 -26.11 35.54 0.19
C ALA A 58 -27.09 36.38 -0.65
N GLY A 59 -28.16 35.73 -1.09
CA GLY A 59 -29.28 36.35 -1.80
C GLY A 59 -30.59 35.98 -1.11
N THR A 60 -31.06 36.89 -0.27
CA THR A 60 -32.46 37.26 0.01
C THR A 60 -33.49 36.18 0.34
N GLY A 61 -34.01 36.23 1.57
CA GLY A 61 -35.21 35.48 1.98
C GLY A 61 -36.52 36.14 1.57
N VAL A 62 -37.54 35.30 1.35
CA VAL A 62 -38.96 35.54 1.67
C VAL A 62 -39.55 34.18 2.08
N ASP A 63 -40.42 34.22 3.09
CA ASP A 63 -40.95 33.10 3.87
C ASP A 63 -42.27 32.51 3.30
N ILE A 64 -42.65 31.36 3.86
CA ILE A 64 -43.95 30.62 3.82
C ILE A 64 -44.21 29.66 2.64
N GLY A 65 -44.18 28.36 2.96
CA GLY A 65 -44.84 27.31 2.17
C GLY A 65 -44.50 25.90 2.64
N THR A 66 -45.37 25.27 3.42
CA THR A 66 -45.30 23.83 3.73
C THR A 66 -45.49 23.02 2.44
N GLY A 67 -44.39 22.49 1.91
CA GLY A 67 -44.41 21.63 0.73
C GLY A 67 -43.18 20.72 0.72
N THR A 68 -43.42 19.41 0.85
CA THR A 68 -42.43 18.37 0.60
C THR A 68 -42.00 18.42 -0.87
N GLU A 69 -40.83 18.99 -1.14
CA GLU A 69 -40.14 18.84 -2.42
C GLU A 69 -38.82 18.09 -2.24
N ALA A 70 -38.72 16.95 -2.93
CA ALA A 70 -37.50 16.19 -3.07
C ALA A 70 -36.50 17.02 -3.91
N GLY A 71 -35.71 17.85 -3.24
CA GLY A 71 -34.62 18.58 -3.86
C GLY A 71 -33.53 17.61 -4.33
N SER A 72 -33.29 17.57 -5.63
CA SER A 72 -32.07 17.02 -6.21
C SER A 72 -30.88 17.76 -5.60
N LYS A 73 -30.18 17.14 -4.64
CA LYS A 73 -28.94 17.70 -4.08
C LYS A 73 -27.94 17.86 -5.23
N ALA A 74 -27.62 19.11 -5.60
CA ALA A 74 -26.54 19.40 -6.50
C ALA A 74 -25.27 18.69 -5.99
N GLU A 75 -24.63 17.90 -6.83
CA GLU A 75 -23.37 17.26 -6.47
C GLU A 75 -22.30 18.34 -6.31
N GLU A 76 -21.68 18.38 -5.13
CA GLU A 76 -20.54 19.23 -4.84
C GLU A 76 -19.41 18.88 -5.83
N SER A 77 -19.16 19.78 -6.78
CA SER A 77 -18.14 19.64 -7.80
C SER A 77 -17.00 20.61 -7.49
N PHE A 78 -15.77 20.12 -7.54
CA PHE A 78 -14.57 20.87 -7.21
C PHE A 78 -13.81 21.29 -8.47
N VAL A 79 -13.06 22.39 -8.36
CA VAL A 79 -11.86 22.57 -9.17
C VAL A 79 -10.72 21.92 -8.40
N THR A 80 -10.35 20.70 -8.78
CA THR A 80 -9.33 19.92 -8.06
C THR A 80 -7.95 20.55 -8.24
N ILE A 81 -7.32 20.89 -7.12
CA ILE A 81 -5.96 21.43 -7.07
C ILE A 81 -4.96 20.26 -7.13
N LEU A 82 -3.95 20.37 -7.99
CA LEU A 82 -2.81 19.44 -8.04
C LEU A 82 -1.55 20.19 -7.60
N GLU A 83 -0.96 19.79 -6.47
CA GLU A 83 0.27 20.40 -5.94
C GLU A 83 1.38 19.36 -5.86
N THR A 84 2.55 19.67 -6.42
CA THR A 84 3.71 18.78 -6.43
C THR A 84 4.66 19.11 -5.28
N ILE A 85 5.00 18.11 -4.47
CA ILE A 85 5.95 18.23 -3.37
C ILE A 85 7.08 17.22 -3.59
N ASP A 86 8.33 17.69 -3.48
CA ASP A 86 9.48 16.80 -3.36
C ASP A 86 9.52 16.18 -1.94
N PRO A 87 9.36 14.85 -1.78
CA PRO A 87 9.35 14.20 -0.48
C PRO A 87 10.69 14.34 0.29
N THR A 88 11.81 14.64 -0.39
CA THR A 88 13.12 14.84 0.25
C THR A 88 13.19 16.12 1.09
N THR A 89 12.22 17.02 0.91
CA THR A 89 12.10 18.26 1.70
C THR A 89 11.58 18.04 3.12
N ILE A 90 11.20 16.80 3.46
CA ILE A 90 10.65 16.39 4.75
C ILE A 90 11.58 15.35 5.37
N ILE A 91 12.20 15.67 6.50
CA ILE A 91 13.11 14.77 7.21
C ILE A 91 12.64 14.51 8.63
N TYR A 92 12.96 13.31 9.13
CA TYR A 92 12.75 12.94 10.53
C TYR A 92 14.12 12.64 11.14
N LEU A 93 14.58 13.50 12.05
CA LEU A 93 15.90 13.34 12.66
C LEU A 93 15.97 12.18 13.67
N SER A 94 14.83 11.86 14.28
CA SER A 94 14.72 10.77 15.25
C SER A 94 14.14 9.52 14.58
N LYS A 95 14.66 8.35 15.01
CA LYS A 95 14.06 7.04 14.73
C LYS A 95 12.96 6.66 15.71
N ASP A 96 12.71 7.50 16.72
CA ASP A 96 11.63 7.29 17.66
C ASP A 96 10.28 7.30 16.93
N LEU A 97 9.47 6.28 17.20
CA LEU A 97 8.13 6.12 16.65
C LEU A 97 7.06 6.69 17.57
N GLU A 98 7.40 7.04 18.80
CA GLU A 98 6.45 7.46 19.82
C GLU A 98 5.76 8.78 19.48
N ASP A 99 6.54 9.82 19.11
CA ASP A 99 6.01 11.12 18.68
C ASP A 99 6.98 11.84 17.70
N PRO A 100 7.23 11.27 16.50
CA PRO A 100 8.18 11.85 15.56
C PRO A 100 7.68 13.16 14.95
N ILE A 101 8.52 14.19 15.02
CA ILE A 101 8.25 15.53 14.47
C ILE A 101 8.97 15.67 13.11
N PRO A 102 8.28 16.05 12.02
CA PRO A 102 8.92 16.32 10.74
C PRO A 102 9.61 17.69 10.74
N GLU A 103 10.81 17.76 10.19
CA GLU A 103 11.42 19.00 9.74
C GLU A 103 11.13 19.20 8.25
N ILE A 104 10.56 20.36 7.92
CA ILE A 104 10.17 20.71 6.55
C ILE A 104 11.05 21.88 6.10
N SER A 105 11.93 21.63 5.15
CA SER A 105 12.95 22.59 4.70
C SER A 105 12.42 23.64 3.72
N GLN A 106 11.34 23.32 2.98
CA GLN A 106 10.77 24.19 1.96
C GLN A 106 9.46 24.85 2.41
N PRO A 107 9.34 26.19 2.34
CA PRO A 107 8.10 26.90 2.68
C PRO A 107 6.88 26.44 1.86
N HIS A 108 7.07 26.18 0.56
CA HIS A 108 6.00 25.69 -0.31
C HIS A 108 5.46 24.33 0.17
N THR A 109 6.33 23.37 0.49
CA THR A 109 5.92 22.08 1.07
C THR A 109 5.05 22.26 2.32
N ARG A 110 5.43 23.18 3.21
CA ARG A 110 4.66 23.48 4.42
C ARG A 110 3.27 24.04 4.07
N GLN A 111 3.20 25.01 3.17
CA GLN A 111 1.93 25.62 2.75
C GLN A 111 0.97 24.59 2.14
N VAL A 112 1.46 23.74 1.25
CA VAL A 112 0.65 22.69 0.61
C VAL A 112 0.12 21.70 1.64
N LEU A 113 0.97 21.25 2.59
CA LEU A 113 0.55 20.35 3.66
C LEU A 113 -0.44 21.00 4.64
N GLU A 114 -0.27 22.27 4.97
CA GLU A 114 -1.20 23.03 5.82
C GLU A 114 -2.56 23.21 5.14
N GLN A 115 -2.58 23.49 3.84
CA GLN A 115 -3.80 23.58 3.04
C GLN A 115 -4.52 22.22 2.96
N ALA A 116 -3.80 21.14 2.66
CA ALA A 116 -4.37 19.79 2.64
C ALA A 116 -4.91 19.38 4.02
N ALA A 117 -4.18 19.68 5.10
CA ALA A 117 -4.63 19.43 6.46
C ALA A 117 -5.88 20.24 6.81
N GLN A 118 -6.02 21.45 6.27
CA GLN A 118 -7.23 22.25 6.46
C GLN A 118 -8.45 21.60 5.80
N PHE A 119 -8.33 21.17 4.54
CA PHE A 119 -9.40 20.41 3.87
C PHE A 119 -9.82 19.18 4.69
N LEU A 120 -8.84 18.41 5.20
CA LEU A 120 -9.11 17.23 6.01
C LEU A 120 -9.80 17.56 7.34
N ARG A 121 -9.42 18.66 8.00
CA ARG A 121 -10.08 19.14 9.24
C ARG A 121 -11.50 19.64 8.99
N GLU A 122 -11.78 20.17 7.81
CA GLU A 122 -13.13 20.57 7.34
C GLU A 122 -13.96 19.37 6.86
N GLY A 123 -13.44 18.15 7.02
CA GLY A 123 -14.11 16.90 6.68
C GLY A 123 -14.10 16.59 5.18
N GLN A 124 -13.34 17.33 4.36
CA GLN A 124 -13.15 17.02 2.95
C GLN A 124 -12.16 15.84 2.78
N VAL A 125 -11.99 15.40 1.54
CA VAL A 125 -11.10 14.29 1.18
C VAL A 125 -9.95 14.75 0.31
N VAL A 126 -8.74 14.21 0.51
CA VAL A 126 -7.53 14.61 -0.23
C VAL A 126 -6.83 13.38 -0.81
N GLY A 127 -6.43 13.44 -2.08
CA GLY A 127 -5.54 12.45 -2.67
C GLY A 127 -4.12 12.66 -2.16
N MET A 128 -3.52 11.64 -1.55
CA MET A 128 -2.16 11.73 -1.00
C MET A 128 -1.30 10.54 -1.45
N PRO A 129 0.01 10.73 -1.67
CA PRO A 129 0.91 9.63 -1.98
C PRO A 129 1.08 8.73 -0.75
N THR A 130 1.52 7.49 -0.97
CA THR A 130 2.15 6.62 0.04
C THR A 130 3.28 5.83 -0.65
N GLU A 131 4.05 5.05 0.10
CA GLU A 131 5.05 4.14 -0.49
C GLU A 131 4.40 2.99 -1.27
N THR A 132 3.14 2.67 -0.99
CA THR A 132 2.40 1.55 -1.62
C THR A 132 1.61 1.96 -2.87
N VAL A 133 0.51 2.68 -2.65
CA VAL A 133 -0.40 3.23 -3.65
C VAL A 133 -0.91 4.57 -3.12
N TYR A 134 -1.35 5.48 -3.98
CA TYR A 134 -2.00 6.72 -3.55
C TYR A 134 -3.28 6.41 -2.77
N GLY A 135 -3.49 7.16 -1.68
CA GLY A 135 -4.64 7.02 -0.77
C GLY A 135 -5.59 8.21 -0.88
N LEU A 136 -6.91 7.95 -0.77
CA LEU A 136 -7.93 8.99 -0.65
C LEU A 136 -8.22 9.22 0.84
N ALA A 137 -7.58 10.23 1.41
CA ALA A 137 -7.58 10.49 2.84
C ALA A 137 -8.81 11.26 3.31
N ALA A 138 -9.33 10.89 4.47
CA ALA A 138 -10.28 11.67 5.26
C ALA A 138 -9.98 11.50 6.76
N ASN A 139 -10.48 12.40 7.60
CA ASN A 139 -10.38 12.24 9.06
C ASN A 139 -11.06 10.93 9.52
N ALA A 140 -10.30 10.01 10.11
CA ALA A 140 -10.80 8.70 10.55
C ALA A 140 -11.75 8.77 11.75
N LEU A 141 -11.82 9.91 12.44
CA LEU A 141 -12.69 10.14 13.59
C LEU A 141 -14.02 10.80 13.21
N ASP A 142 -14.20 11.14 11.93
CA ASP A 142 -15.38 11.83 11.41
C ASP A 142 -16.16 10.92 10.46
N SER A 143 -17.37 10.56 10.87
CA SER A 143 -18.28 9.71 10.09
C SER A 143 -18.68 10.35 8.74
N VAL A 144 -18.89 11.67 8.71
CA VAL A 144 -19.28 12.39 7.48
C VAL A 144 -18.10 12.42 6.50
N ALA A 145 -16.90 12.66 7.01
CA ALA A 145 -15.68 12.61 6.20
C ALA A 145 -15.44 11.21 5.63
N ALA A 146 -15.66 10.15 6.43
CA ALA A 146 -15.60 8.77 5.96
C ALA A 146 -16.62 8.48 4.85
N GLN A 147 -17.86 8.96 4.96
CA GLN A 147 -18.89 8.80 3.93
C GLN A 147 -18.50 9.47 2.60
N ARG A 148 -17.78 10.60 2.63
CA ARG A 148 -17.27 11.25 1.42
C ARG A 148 -16.27 10.39 0.65
N ILE A 149 -15.46 9.57 1.33
CA ILE A 149 -14.59 8.56 0.67
C ILE A 149 -15.45 7.60 -0.16
N PHE A 150 -16.49 7.04 0.45
CA PHE A 150 -17.36 6.07 -0.24
C PHE A 150 -18.08 6.72 -1.43
N LYS A 151 -18.57 7.95 -1.25
CA LYS A 151 -19.22 8.72 -2.31
C LYS A 151 -18.28 9.00 -3.48
N ALA A 152 -17.10 9.59 -3.22
CA ALA A 152 -16.16 9.97 -4.27
C ALA A 152 -15.69 8.78 -5.11
N LYS A 153 -15.53 7.61 -4.47
CA LYS A 153 -15.07 6.38 -5.13
C LYS A 153 -16.19 5.54 -5.75
N ASN A 154 -17.46 5.87 -5.49
CA ASN A 154 -18.60 4.97 -5.71
C ASN A 154 -18.34 3.57 -5.12
N ARG A 155 -17.91 3.52 -3.86
CA ARG A 155 -17.46 2.31 -3.16
C ARG A 155 -18.59 1.69 -2.33
N PRO A 156 -18.74 0.35 -2.32
CA PRO A 156 -19.66 -0.34 -1.40
C PRO A 156 -19.38 -0.02 0.08
N GLN A 157 -20.44 0.21 0.86
CA GLN A 157 -20.35 0.61 2.28
C GLN A 157 -19.95 -0.53 3.24
N ASP A 158 -19.86 -1.76 2.75
CA ASP A 158 -19.46 -2.95 3.52
C ASP A 158 -17.98 -3.31 3.38
N ASN A 159 -17.18 -2.42 2.78
CA ASN A 159 -15.75 -2.62 2.56
C ASN A 159 -14.90 -1.68 3.43
N PRO A 160 -14.31 -2.18 4.55
CA PRO A 160 -13.67 -1.34 5.56
C PRO A 160 -12.47 -0.55 5.03
N LEU A 161 -12.08 0.47 5.79
CA LEU A 161 -11.00 1.39 5.46
C LEU A 161 -9.80 1.17 6.40
N ILE A 162 -8.58 1.42 5.87
CA ILE A 162 -7.35 1.39 6.66
C ILE A 162 -7.11 2.78 7.23
N VAL A 163 -6.94 2.85 8.56
CA VAL A 163 -6.56 4.06 9.27
C VAL A 163 -5.04 4.22 9.25
N HIS A 164 -4.56 5.42 8.94
CA HIS A 164 -3.16 5.77 8.91
C HIS A 164 -2.84 6.69 10.09
N VAL A 165 -1.73 6.41 10.76
CA VAL A 165 -1.22 7.19 11.91
C VAL A 165 0.21 7.65 11.62
N SER A 166 0.65 8.72 12.29
CA SER A 166 2.03 9.23 12.18
C SER A 166 2.89 8.95 13.41
N SER A 167 2.34 8.34 14.46
CA SER A 167 3.05 8.03 15.70
C SER A 167 2.37 6.92 16.52
N LEU A 168 3.12 6.26 17.40
CA LEU A 168 2.57 5.28 18.35
C LEU A 168 1.69 5.96 19.39
N LYS A 169 1.99 7.21 19.78
CA LYS A 169 1.11 8.02 20.63
C LYS A 169 -0.27 8.22 19.99
N MET A 170 -0.31 8.58 18.70
CA MET A 170 -1.55 8.69 17.94
C MET A 170 -2.27 7.35 17.82
N LEU A 171 -1.55 6.25 17.55
CA LEU A 171 -2.13 4.92 17.55
C LEU A 171 -2.83 4.62 18.89
N ARG A 172 -2.12 4.77 20.02
CA ARG A 172 -2.71 4.50 21.34
C ARG A 172 -3.97 5.34 21.57
N SER A 173 -3.99 6.59 21.13
CA SER A 173 -5.17 7.47 21.29
C SER A 173 -6.45 6.97 20.61
N ILE A 174 -6.36 6.09 19.60
CA ILE A 174 -7.52 5.51 18.91
C ILE A 174 -7.84 4.07 19.31
N LEU A 175 -6.99 3.43 20.13
CA LEU A 175 -7.19 2.05 20.56
C LEU A 175 -8.04 1.94 21.82
N LYS A 176 -8.69 0.79 21.99
CA LYS A 176 -9.34 0.46 23.25
C LYS A 176 -8.28 0.39 24.35
N ASN A 177 -8.53 1.05 25.49
CA ASN A 177 -7.62 1.14 26.64
C ASN A 177 -6.25 1.79 26.37
N ASN A 178 -6.03 2.39 25.21
CA ASN A 178 -4.74 2.96 24.80
C ASN A 178 -3.58 1.94 24.76
N GLU A 179 -3.89 0.65 24.58
CA GLU A 179 -2.90 -0.44 24.60
C GLU A 179 -2.66 -1.04 23.22
N ILE A 180 -1.39 -1.19 22.86
CA ILE A 180 -0.96 -1.92 21.67
C ILE A 180 -0.80 -3.39 22.05
N PRO A 181 -1.51 -4.34 21.42
CA PRO A 181 -1.36 -5.76 21.70
C PRO A 181 0.09 -6.23 21.55
N ALA A 182 0.62 -6.90 22.58
CA ALA A 182 2.02 -7.34 22.63
C ALA A 182 2.40 -8.36 21.53
N VAL A 183 1.42 -8.96 20.85
CA VAL A 183 1.64 -9.82 19.68
C VAL A 183 2.26 -9.05 18.50
N TYR A 184 2.10 -7.73 18.47
CA TYR A 184 2.56 -6.88 17.38
C TYR A 184 3.89 -6.17 17.63
N SER A 185 4.48 -6.27 18.82
CA SER A 185 5.68 -5.51 19.19
C SER A 185 6.82 -5.63 18.18
N ASP A 186 7.17 -6.86 17.79
CA ASP A 186 8.29 -7.12 16.89
C ASP A 186 7.94 -6.76 15.45
N LEU A 187 6.69 -6.99 15.02
CA LEU A 187 6.21 -6.52 13.71
C LEU A 187 6.28 -4.99 13.58
N ILE A 188 5.88 -4.26 14.61
CA ILE A 188 5.94 -2.80 14.66
C ILE A 188 7.40 -2.34 14.63
N GLN A 189 8.26 -2.93 15.46
CA GLN A 189 9.67 -2.56 15.53
C GLN A 189 10.40 -2.80 14.20
N THR A 190 10.06 -3.86 13.48
CA THR A 190 10.74 -4.24 12.24
C THR A 190 10.19 -3.53 11.00
N TYR A 191 8.87 -3.40 10.88
CA TYR A 191 8.22 -2.99 9.63
C TYR A 191 7.48 -1.65 9.69
N TRP A 192 7.39 -1.00 10.85
CA TRP A 192 6.83 0.35 10.95
C TRP A 192 7.91 1.41 11.17
N PRO A 193 7.81 2.56 10.48
CA PRO A 193 6.84 2.89 9.44
C PRO A 193 7.08 2.10 8.14
N GLY A 194 6.02 1.68 7.45
CA GLY A 194 6.15 0.87 6.23
C GLY A 194 4.87 0.20 5.69
N PRO A 195 5.02 -0.74 4.74
CA PRO A 195 3.93 -1.35 3.98
C PRO A 195 3.20 -2.48 4.73
N LEU A 196 3.13 -2.39 6.07
CA LEU A 196 2.43 -3.35 6.93
C LEU A 196 1.19 -2.71 7.56
N THR A 197 0.09 -3.44 7.56
CA THR A 197 -1.17 -3.08 8.20
C THR A 197 -1.55 -4.16 9.20
N LEU A 198 -1.94 -3.74 10.41
CA LEU A 198 -2.26 -4.64 11.52
C LEU A 198 -3.70 -4.43 11.98
N LEU A 199 -4.39 -5.50 12.37
CA LEU A 199 -5.73 -5.40 12.96
C LEU A 199 -5.65 -5.15 14.46
N PHE A 200 -6.35 -4.12 14.94
CA PHE A 200 -6.45 -3.80 16.36
C PHE A 200 -7.90 -3.88 16.85
N PRO A 201 -8.14 -4.18 18.14
CA PRO A 201 -9.47 -4.01 18.74
C PRO A 201 -9.96 -2.57 18.56
N ARG A 202 -11.13 -2.41 17.97
CA ARG A 202 -11.72 -1.09 17.71
C ARG A 202 -12.14 -0.41 19.03
N SER A 203 -11.97 0.91 19.10
CA SER A 203 -12.56 1.77 20.13
C SER A 203 -13.82 2.48 19.63
N ASN A 204 -14.60 3.09 20.54
CA ASN A 204 -15.78 3.86 20.19
C ASN A 204 -15.46 5.18 19.47
N LEU A 205 -14.19 5.59 19.41
CA LEU A 205 -13.75 6.80 18.70
C LEU A 205 -13.74 6.60 17.18
N ILE A 206 -13.55 5.36 16.72
CA ILE A 206 -13.58 5.01 15.30
C ILE A 206 -15.05 4.82 14.89
N PRO A 207 -15.58 5.53 13.87
CA PRO A 207 -16.95 5.35 13.38
C PRO A 207 -17.21 4.00 12.71
N ASN A 208 -18.50 3.65 12.58
CA ASN A 208 -18.91 2.39 11.94
C ASN A 208 -18.59 2.37 10.44
N GLU A 209 -18.59 3.51 9.79
CA GLU A 209 -18.25 3.66 8.38
C GLU A 209 -16.80 3.26 8.09
N ILE A 210 -15.91 3.37 9.07
CA ILE A 210 -14.50 2.97 8.91
C ILE A 210 -14.35 1.45 8.93
N THR A 211 -15.01 0.77 9.87
CA THR A 211 -14.82 -0.69 10.05
C THR A 211 -15.97 -1.53 9.50
N CYS A 212 -17.00 -0.91 8.92
CA CYS A 212 -18.22 -1.58 8.47
C CYS A 212 -18.87 -2.43 9.57
N GLY A 213 -18.85 -1.91 10.81
CA GLY A 213 -19.40 -2.58 11.99
C GLY A 213 -18.52 -3.69 12.60
N GLN A 214 -17.33 -3.93 12.06
CA GLN A 214 -16.40 -4.93 12.59
C GLN A 214 -15.83 -4.51 13.96
N ALA A 215 -15.55 -5.52 14.80
CA ALA A 215 -14.96 -5.34 16.13
C ALA A 215 -13.48 -4.93 16.10
N THR A 216 -12.84 -4.99 14.94
CA THR A 216 -11.45 -4.62 14.71
C THR A 216 -11.34 -3.45 13.73
N VAL A 217 -10.24 -2.71 13.81
CA VAL A 217 -9.85 -1.65 12.88
C VAL A 217 -8.47 -1.97 12.30
N ALA A 218 -8.33 -1.83 10.97
CA ALA A 218 -7.05 -1.97 10.30
C ALA A 218 -6.26 -0.66 10.41
N VAL A 219 -5.05 -0.71 10.97
CA VAL A 219 -4.20 0.48 11.14
C VAL A 219 -2.83 0.27 10.49
N ARG A 220 -2.27 1.34 9.94
CA ARG A 220 -0.96 1.39 9.32
C ARG A 220 -0.19 2.64 9.74
N PHE A 221 1.11 2.50 9.93
CA PHE A 221 2.04 3.61 10.02
C PHE A 221 2.83 3.71 8.70
N PRO A 222 2.44 4.53 7.71
CA PRO A 222 3.07 4.58 6.39
C PRO A 222 4.49 5.18 6.48
N SER A 223 5.42 4.74 5.63
CA SER A 223 6.80 5.27 5.62
C SER A 223 7.00 6.52 4.77
N HIS A 224 6.02 6.87 3.92
CA HIS A 224 6.15 7.99 3.01
C HIS A 224 6.20 9.36 3.74
N PRO A 225 7.24 10.20 3.51
CA PRO A 225 7.45 11.45 4.27
C PRO A 225 6.27 12.42 4.22
N ILE A 226 5.71 12.66 3.01
CA ILE A 226 4.54 13.53 2.79
C ILE A 226 3.34 13.06 3.62
N THR A 227 2.98 11.77 3.53
CA THR A 227 1.83 11.19 4.25
C THR A 227 1.98 11.34 5.75
N ARG A 228 3.16 11.00 6.29
CA ARG A 228 3.41 11.12 7.73
C ARG A 228 3.33 12.57 8.20
N ALA A 229 3.94 13.50 7.45
CA ALA A 229 3.89 14.91 7.80
C ALA A 229 2.47 15.48 7.71
N LEU A 230 1.70 15.09 6.69
CA LEU A 230 0.29 15.47 6.55
C LEU A 230 -0.54 15.00 7.75
N ILE A 231 -0.41 13.73 8.15
CA ILE A 231 -1.11 13.18 9.32
C ILE A 231 -0.73 13.95 10.59
N THR A 232 0.56 14.25 10.78
CA THR A 232 1.03 15.05 11.93
C THR A 232 0.48 16.48 11.93
N ILE A 233 0.52 17.20 10.80
CA ILE A 233 0.01 18.58 10.69
C ILE A 233 -1.53 18.63 10.80
N CYS A 234 -2.21 17.59 10.32
CA CYS A 234 -3.65 17.45 10.47
C CYS A 234 -4.04 17.21 11.94
N ASP A 235 -3.13 16.67 12.75
CA ASP A 235 -3.36 16.23 14.13
C ASP A 235 -4.56 15.28 14.26
N ARG A 236 -4.74 14.42 13.25
CA ARG A 236 -5.82 13.43 13.18
C ARG A 236 -5.34 12.16 12.46
N PRO A 237 -5.77 10.97 12.91
CA PRO A 237 -5.60 9.75 12.13
C PRO A 237 -6.43 9.84 10.84
N LEU A 238 -5.89 9.33 9.73
CA LEU A 238 -6.53 9.46 8.42
C LEU A 238 -6.98 8.10 7.88
N ALA A 239 -8.27 7.94 7.57
CA ALA A 239 -8.76 6.79 6.85
C ALA A 239 -8.44 6.98 5.36
N ALA A 240 -7.77 6.01 4.73
CA ALA A 240 -7.35 6.14 3.34
C ALA A 240 -7.33 4.80 2.60
N PRO A 241 -8.39 4.43 1.87
CA PRO A 241 -8.29 3.41 0.84
C PRO A 241 -7.51 3.94 -0.38
N SER A 242 -7.21 3.08 -1.35
CA SER A 242 -6.61 3.48 -2.63
C SER A 242 -7.41 4.61 -3.31
N ALA A 243 -6.77 5.56 -3.98
CA ALA A 243 -7.39 6.78 -4.54
C ALA A 243 -7.96 6.62 -5.98
N ASN A 244 -8.58 5.49 -6.27
CA ASN A 244 -9.19 5.16 -7.57
C ASN A 244 -10.72 5.17 -7.53
N SER A 245 -11.37 5.23 -8.68
CA SER A 245 -12.77 4.81 -8.80
C SER A 245 -12.89 3.31 -8.48
N SER A 246 -13.97 2.90 -7.81
CA SER A 246 -14.14 1.50 -7.37
C SER A 246 -14.07 0.53 -8.56
N GLY A 247 -13.24 -0.51 -8.45
CA GLY A 247 -13.03 -1.52 -9.49
C GLY A 247 -11.75 -1.33 -10.30
N LYS A 248 -11.38 -0.08 -10.65
CA LYS A 248 -10.18 0.24 -11.45
C LYS A 248 -8.88 -0.19 -10.77
N PRO A 249 -7.76 -0.35 -11.51
CA PRO A 249 -6.42 -0.54 -10.92
C PRO A 249 -6.09 0.53 -9.87
N SER A 250 -5.34 0.18 -8.83
CA SER A 250 -4.95 1.16 -7.79
C SER A 250 -4.01 2.21 -8.37
N PRO A 251 -4.07 3.48 -7.91
CA PRO A 251 -3.24 4.55 -8.44
C PRO A 251 -1.84 4.52 -7.83
N THR A 252 -0.81 4.48 -8.67
CA THR A 252 0.61 4.58 -8.26
C THR A 252 1.28 5.91 -8.65
N LEU A 253 0.51 6.83 -9.23
CA LEU A 253 0.90 8.18 -9.67
C LEU A 253 -0.24 9.14 -9.35
N ALA A 254 0.07 10.43 -9.18
CA ALA A 254 -0.93 11.47 -8.98
C ALA A 254 -1.86 11.61 -10.20
N SER A 255 -1.34 11.45 -11.42
CA SER A 255 -2.14 11.44 -12.66
C SER A 255 -3.26 10.41 -12.60
N HIS A 256 -2.98 9.19 -12.15
CA HIS A 256 -4.00 8.15 -11.98
C HIS A 256 -5.13 8.56 -11.02
N VAL A 257 -4.82 9.38 -10.01
CA VAL A 257 -5.82 9.93 -9.08
C VAL A 257 -6.65 11.01 -9.77
N MET A 258 -6.00 11.89 -10.53
CA MET A 258 -6.67 12.94 -11.30
C MET A 258 -7.63 12.33 -12.34
N ASP A 259 -7.21 11.30 -13.07
CA ASP A 259 -8.04 10.61 -14.07
C ASP A 259 -9.34 10.07 -13.47
N ASP A 260 -9.27 9.55 -12.25
CA ASP A 260 -10.41 8.89 -11.60
C ASP A 260 -11.29 9.84 -10.76
N LEU A 261 -10.68 10.84 -10.11
CA LEU A 261 -11.27 11.60 -9.00
C LEU A 261 -11.22 13.12 -9.18
N GLN A 262 -10.64 13.66 -10.26
CA GLN A 262 -10.76 15.09 -10.53
C GLN A 262 -12.23 15.50 -10.54
N THR A 263 -12.51 16.72 -10.09
CA THR A 263 -13.85 17.30 -9.85
C THR A 263 -14.64 16.72 -8.69
N LYS A 264 -14.24 15.58 -8.12
CA LYS A 264 -14.91 14.96 -6.95
C LYS A 264 -14.22 15.28 -5.63
N ILE A 265 -12.99 15.75 -5.67
CA ILE A 265 -12.16 16.04 -4.50
C ILE A 265 -11.47 17.41 -4.66
N PRO A 266 -11.23 18.15 -3.56
CA PRO A 266 -10.61 19.47 -3.63
C PRO A 266 -9.14 19.44 -4.03
N MET A 267 -8.40 18.38 -3.70
CA MET A 267 -6.94 18.39 -3.81
C MET A 267 -6.32 17.01 -4.01
N VAL A 268 -5.25 16.97 -4.80
CA VAL A 268 -4.29 15.86 -4.92
C VAL A 268 -2.88 16.41 -4.67
N ILE A 269 -2.14 15.76 -3.78
CA ILE A 269 -0.71 16.02 -3.58
C ILE A 269 0.06 15.05 -4.47
N ASP A 270 0.88 15.56 -5.39
CA ASP A 270 1.80 14.78 -6.19
C ASP A 270 3.15 14.64 -5.45
N GLY A 271 3.44 13.41 -5.01
CA GLY A 271 4.70 13.03 -4.39
C GLY A 271 5.57 12.13 -5.25
N GLY A 272 5.28 12.03 -6.56
CA GLY A 272 5.94 11.11 -7.47
C GLY A 272 5.37 9.69 -7.45
N GLN A 273 6.12 8.74 -8.02
CA GLN A 273 5.71 7.33 -8.14
C GLN A 273 5.84 6.59 -6.81
N CYS A 274 4.85 5.76 -6.48
CA CYS A 274 4.93 4.85 -5.34
C CYS A 274 6.06 3.83 -5.51
N SER A 275 6.84 3.57 -4.46
CA SER A 275 8.01 2.69 -4.52
C SER A 275 7.67 1.20 -4.58
N PHE A 276 6.56 0.76 -3.98
CA PHE A 276 6.11 -0.65 -4.00
C PHE A 276 5.10 -0.95 -5.11
N GLY A 277 4.24 -0.01 -5.47
CA GLY A 277 3.20 -0.15 -6.50
C GLY A 277 2.06 -1.13 -6.22
N ILE A 278 2.11 -1.88 -5.12
CA ILE A 278 1.02 -2.73 -4.61
C ILE A 278 0.63 -2.31 -3.18
N GLU A 279 -0.56 -2.68 -2.72
CA GLU A 279 -1.02 -2.31 -1.38
C GLU A 279 -0.25 -3.03 -0.27
N SER A 280 -0.38 -2.50 0.96
CA SER A 280 0.20 -3.06 2.17
C SER A 280 -0.25 -4.50 2.45
N THR A 281 0.66 -5.25 3.09
CA THR A 281 0.33 -6.54 3.70
C THR A 281 -0.58 -6.33 4.90
N VAL A 282 -1.64 -7.11 5.04
CA VAL A 282 -2.57 -7.02 6.17
C VAL A 282 -2.46 -8.27 7.03
N VAL A 283 -2.11 -8.10 8.30
CA VAL A 283 -1.95 -9.18 9.28
C VAL A 283 -2.99 -9.05 10.39
N ASP A 284 -3.61 -10.17 10.71
CA ASP A 284 -4.39 -10.39 11.91
C ASP A 284 -3.60 -11.29 12.86
N GLY A 285 -2.94 -10.68 13.84
CA GLY A 285 -2.25 -11.36 14.93
C GLY A 285 -3.11 -11.55 16.18
N LEU A 286 -4.38 -11.11 16.18
CA LEU A 286 -5.29 -11.31 17.31
C LEU A 286 -5.86 -12.73 17.35
N ARG A 287 -5.82 -13.43 16.21
CA ARG A 287 -6.22 -14.83 16.07
C ARG A 287 -5.04 -15.79 16.24
N VAL A 288 -5.36 -17.05 16.55
CA VAL A 288 -4.41 -18.15 16.66
C VAL A 288 -4.85 -19.30 15.74
N PRO A 289 -4.02 -19.73 14.76
CA PRO A 289 -2.76 -19.10 14.36
C PRO A 289 -2.98 -17.72 13.71
N PRO A 290 -1.96 -16.82 13.73
CA PRO A 290 -2.01 -15.53 13.02
C PRO A 290 -2.29 -15.71 11.53
N ALA A 291 -2.84 -14.69 10.88
CA ALA A 291 -3.14 -14.75 9.45
C ALA A 291 -2.73 -13.50 8.67
N ILE A 292 -2.14 -13.70 7.50
CA ILE A 292 -2.07 -12.72 6.42
C ILE A 292 -3.40 -12.75 5.68
N LEU A 293 -4.20 -11.70 5.86
CA LEU A 293 -5.49 -11.52 5.21
C LEU A 293 -5.35 -10.97 3.78
N ARG A 294 -4.27 -10.22 3.55
CA ARG A 294 -3.92 -9.69 2.23
C ARG A 294 -2.40 -9.66 2.07
N PRO A 295 -1.82 -10.42 1.13
CA PRO A 295 -0.41 -10.28 0.76
C PRO A 295 -0.13 -8.90 0.12
N GLY A 296 1.05 -8.35 0.38
CA GLY A 296 1.48 -7.01 -0.04
C GLY A 296 2.99 -6.82 0.12
N GLY A 297 3.43 -5.59 0.39
CA GLY A 297 4.85 -5.22 0.43
C GLY A 297 5.72 -5.80 1.57
N VAL A 298 5.14 -6.51 2.55
CA VAL A 298 5.89 -7.38 3.49
C VAL A 298 5.54 -8.82 3.19
N THR A 299 6.53 -9.64 2.84
CA THR A 299 6.31 -10.98 2.30
C THR A 299 5.87 -11.98 3.38
N PHE A 300 5.32 -13.12 2.95
CA PHE A 300 4.94 -14.19 3.87
C PHE A 300 6.16 -14.75 4.61
N GLU A 301 7.26 -14.91 3.88
CA GLU A 301 8.55 -15.41 4.36
C GLU A 301 9.11 -14.48 5.45
N GLN A 302 9.03 -13.17 5.22
CA GLN A 302 9.41 -12.13 6.17
C GLN A 302 8.56 -12.20 7.46
N ILE A 303 7.23 -12.23 7.34
CA ILE A 303 6.33 -12.25 8.50
C ILE A 303 6.52 -13.53 9.32
N LYS A 304 6.69 -14.68 8.66
CA LYS A 304 6.87 -15.98 9.31
C LYS A 304 8.12 -16.03 10.19
N GLN A 305 9.12 -15.19 9.94
CA GLN A 305 10.36 -15.12 10.73
C GLN A 305 10.24 -14.25 11.99
N VAL A 306 9.13 -13.51 12.14
CA VAL A 306 8.92 -12.64 13.30
C VAL A 306 8.39 -13.43 14.49
N SER A 307 8.88 -13.10 15.69
CA SER A 307 8.40 -13.66 16.96
C SER A 307 6.88 -13.54 17.08
N LYS A 308 6.22 -14.58 17.60
CA LYS A 308 4.75 -14.65 17.78
C LYS A 308 3.96 -14.75 16.48
N MET A 309 4.63 -14.85 15.33
CA MET A 309 4.02 -15.13 14.02
C MET A 309 4.26 -16.58 13.58
N GLU A 310 4.61 -17.47 14.50
CA GLU A 310 4.84 -18.88 14.20
C GLU A 310 3.55 -19.52 13.67
N GLY A 311 3.67 -20.25 12.57
CA GLY A 311 2.51 -20.90 11.94
C GLY A 311 1.55 -19.92 11.25
N VAL A 312 1.96 -18.68 10.98
CA VAL A 312 1.15 -17.71 10.23
C VAL A 312 0.58 -18.33 8.95
N GLN A 313 -0.71 -18.11 8.72
CA GLN A 313 -1.44 -18.65 7.58
C GLN A 313 -1.75 -17.54 6.56
N VAL A 314 -1.97 -17.90 5.30
CA VAL A 314 -2.31 -16.95 4.23
C VAL A 314 -3.73 -17.25 3.76
N TYR A 315 -4.60 -16.26 3.83
CA TYR A 315 -5.98 -16.39 3.36
C TYR A 315 -6.02 -16.68 1.85
N LYS A 316 -6.90 -17.61 1.45
CA LYS A 316 -7.02 -18.20 0.09
C LYS A 316 -5.83 -19.05 -0.38
N LYS A 317 -4.82 -19.30 0.46
CA LYS A 317 -3.71 -20.23 0.17
C LYS A 317 -3.63 -21.36 1.20
N HIS A 318 -3.70 -21.03 2.48
CA HIS A 318 -3.67 -22.00 3.58
C HIS A 318 -5.05 -22.25 4.19
N PHE A 319 -5.98 -21.30 4.06
CA PHE A 319 -7.35 -21.43 4.55
C PHE A 319 -8.34 -20.54 3.80
N THR A 320 -9.62 -20.86 3.89
CA THR A 320 -10.75 -20.02 3.48
C THR A 320 -11.76 -19.94 4.62
N ASP A 321 -12.60 -18.90 4.64
CA ASP A 321 -13.60 -18.68 5.68
C ASP A 321 -14.81 -17.96 5.06
N VAL A 322 -15.94 -18.67 4.99
CA VAL A 322 -17.19 -18.18 4.37
C VAL A 322 -17.75 -16.97 5.12
N ALA A 323 -17.64 -16.93 6.45
CA ALA A 323 -18.14 -15.82 7.25
C ALA A 323 -17.30 -14.55 6.99
N MET A 324 -15.98 -14.69 6.88
CA MET A 324 -15.09 -13.57 6.52
C MET A 324 -15.32 -13.08 5.07
N GLU A 325 -15.76 -13.94 4.16
CA GLU A 325 -16.10 -13.55 2.78
C GLU A 325 -17.39 -12.74 2.71
N GLN A 326 -18.37 -13.10 3.53
CA GLN A 326 -19.64 -12.37 3.62
C GLN A 326 -19.45 -11.01 4.31
N ALA A 327 -18.62 -10.97 5.36
CA ALA A 327 -18.35 -9.79 6.18
C ALA A 327 -16.83 -9.52 6.30
N PRO A 328 -16.20 -8.88 5.30
CA PRO A 328 -14.75 -8.70 5.27
C PRO A 328 -14.26 -7.77 6.39
N THR A 329 -13.14 -8.14 7.02
CA THR A 329 -12.47 -7.33 8.07
C THR A 329 -11.44 -6.35 7.50
N THR A 330 -11.05 -6.52 6.24
CA THR A 330 -10.05 -5.66 5.57
C THR A 330 -10.38 -5.48 4.09
N PRO A 331 -9.97 -4.35 3.47
CA PRO A 331 -10.14 -4.17 2.03
C PRO A 331 -9.41 -5.20 1.17
N GLY A 332 -10.08 -5.58 0.08
CA GLY A 332 -9.52 -6.43 -0.97
C GLY A 332 -9.90 -7.92 -0.90
N MET A 333 -10.86 -8.31 -0.04
CA MET A 333 -11.26 -9.72 0.15
C MET A 333 -12.44 -10.19 -0.72
N LYS A 334 -13.50 -9.37 -0.82
CA LYS A 334 -14.83 -9.77 -1.35
C LYS A 334 -15.05 -9.43 -2.83
N TYR A 335 -14.66 -8.24 -3.26
CA TYR A 335 -15.00 -7.72 -4.59
C TYR A 335 -13.92 -8.03 -5.63
N ARG A 336 -14.32 -8.07 -6.91
CA ARG A 336 -13.37 -7.98 -8.02
C ARG A 336 -12.69 -6.62 -7.95
N HIS A 337 -11.38 -6.63 -7.88
CA HIS A 337 -10.56 -5.44 -7.70
C HIS A 337 -9.51 -5.41 -8.80
N TYR A 338 -9.05 -4.21 -9.14
CA TYR A 338 -7.93 -3.99 -10.04
C TYR A 338 -8.21 -4.37 -11.51
N SER A 339 -9.48 -4.38 -11.89
CA SER A 339 -9.88 -4.75 -13.24
C SER A 339 -9.81 -3.52 -14.14
N PRO A 340 -8.93 -3.51 -15.15
CA PRO A 340 -8.99 -2.53 -16.23
C PRO A 340 -10.31 -2.67 -17.02
N GLU A 341 -10.59 -1.72 -17.91
CA GLU A 341 -11.71 -1.79 -18.85
C GLU A 341 -11.50 -2.91 -19.88
N ALA A 342 -10.25 -3.10 -20.32
CA ALA A 342 -9.89 -4.21 -21.20
C ALA A 342 -9.97 -5.58 -20.49
N GLU A 343 -10.27 -6.63 -21.25
CA GLU A 343 -10.24 -8.00 -20.73
C GLU A 343 -8.80 -8.38 -20.34
N VAL A 344 -8.59 -8.82 -19.11
CA VAL A 344 -7.28 -9.33 -18.66
C VAL A 344 -7.23 -10.85 -18.76
N VAL A 345 -6.20 -11.35 -19.45
CA VAL A 345 -5.86 -12.77 -19.56
C VAL A 345 -4.55 -13.03 -18.83
N LEU A 346 -4.62 -13.75 -17.74
CA LEU A 346 -3.43 -14.20 -17.01
C LEU A 346 -2.88 -15.47 -17.67
N VAL A 347 -1.58 -15.48 -17.97
CA VAL A 347 -0.89 -16.65 -18.52
C VAL A 347 -0.02 -17.24 -17.43
N GLU A 348 -0.42 -18.38 -16.87
CA GLU A 348 0.36 -19.04 -15.81
C GLU A 348 1.22 -20.16 -16.40
N TYR A 349 2.42 -20.33 -15.83
CA TYR A 349 3.22 -21.51 -16.05
C TYR A 349 2.86 -22.59 -15.03
N ILE A 350 2.36 -23.73 -15.49
CA ILE A 350 2.18 -24.90 -14.62
C ILE A 350 3.49 -25.68 -14.67
N ARG A 351 4.26 -25.65 -13.57
CA ARG A 351 5.22 -26.76 -13.34
C ARG A 351 4.37 -28.02 -13.14
N PRO A 352 4.64 -29.13 -13.84
CA PRO A 352 4.02 -30.41 -13.50
C PRO A 352 4.42 -30.76 -12.05
N SER A 353 3.57 -30.38 -11.08
CA SER A 353 3.68 -30.90 -9.74
C SER A 353 3.19 -32.34 -9.80
N SER A 354 4.02 -33.27 -9.32
CA SER A 354 3.68 -34.67 -9.07
C SER A 354 2.21 -34.81 -8.67
N LEU A 355 1.47 -35.60 -9.47
CA LEU A 355 0.06 -35.93 -9.31
C LEU A 355 -0.39 -35.98 -7.83
N PRO A 356 -1.60 -35.51 -7.48
CA PRO A 356 -2.12 -35.68 -6.14
C PRO A 356 -2.17 -37.18 -5.80
N LEU A 357 -1.53 -37.57 -4.69
CA LEU A 357 -1.71 -38.87 -4.05
C LEU A 357 -3.19 -39.00 -3.66
N GLY A 358 -3.97 -39.68 -4.51
CA GLY A 358 -5.38 -39.95 -4.22
C GLY A 358 -6.09 -40.66 -5.37
N GLN A 359 -6.37 -41.95 -5.13
CA GLN A 359 -7.26 -42.85 -5.91
C GLN A 359 -6.64 -43.59 -7.09
N ILE A 360 -5.66 -44.47 -6.81
CA ILE A 360 -5.63 -45.75 -7.52
C ILE A 360 -6.55 -46.69 -6.75
N LYS A 361 -7.67 -47.06 -7.38
CA LYS A 361 -8.50 -48.17 -6.94
C LYS A 361 -7.66 -49.44 -7.12
N ASP A 362 -7.37 -50.11 -6.01
CA ASP A 362 -6.93 -51.50 -6.02
C ASP A 362 -7.96 -52.32 -6.80
N THR A 363 -7.60 -52.67 -8.03
CA THR A 363 -8.29 -53.69 -8.78
C THR A 363 -7.34 -54.87 -8.79
N GLU A 364 -7.68 -55.87 -7.98
CA GLU A 364 -7.03 -57.17 -7.92
C GLU A 364 -6.86 -57.75 -9.32
N MET A 365 -5.63 -58.13 -9.68
CA MET A 365 -5.39 -59.21 -10.63
C MET A 365 -4.17 -60.02 -10.17
N ASN A 366 -4.49 -61.24 -9.73
CA ASN A 366 -3.60 -62.38 -9.56
C ASN A 366 -2.64 -62.57 -10.74
N GLY A 367 -1.40 -62.99 -10.45
CA GLY A 367 -0.52 -63.48 -11.51
C GLY A 367 0.94 -63.71 -11.19
N SER A 368 1.21 -64.69 -10.31
CA SER A 368 2.31 -65.66 -10.43
C SER A 368 3.79 -65.22 -10.56
N ARG A 369 4.56 -65.74 -9.58
CA ARG A 369 5.88 -66.42 -9.71
C ARG A 369 7.16 -65.59 -9.90
N SER A 370 7.99 -65.59 -8.85
CA SER A 370 9.24 -66.39 -8.74
C SER A 370 10.51 -65.61 -8.34
N ASN A 371 11.00 -65.95 -7.13
CA ASN A 371 12.39 -66.17 -6.69
C ASN A 371 13.49 -65.10 -6.89
N ARG A 372 14.01 -64.59 -5.76
CA ARG A 372 15.35 -64.84 -5.13
C ARG A 372 15.61 -63.69 -4.12
N VAL A 373 15.74 -63.93 -2.80
CA VAL A 373 16.93 -64.45 -2.05
C VAL A 373 18.17 -63.59 -2.36
N SER A 374 18.90 -62.96 -1.44
CA SER A 374 18.86 -62.80 0.02
C SER A 374 19.90 -61.73 0.43
N ASP A 375 19.89 -61.37 1.72
CA ASP A 375 21.04 -60.91 2.54
C ASP A 375 21.64 -59.52 2.25
N THR A 376 22.07 -58.71 3.21
CA THR A 376 22.15 -58.81 4.68
C THR A 376 22.28 -57.39 5.26
N THR A 377 21.82 -57.29 6.51
CA THR A 377 22.04 -56.26 7.52
C THR A 377 23.43 -55.64 7.61
N HIS A 378 23.50 -54.32 7.86
CA HIS A 378 24.43 -53.78 8.86
C HIS A 378 23.89 -52.48 9.50
N GLN A 379 23.83 -52.50 10.83
CA GLN A 379 23.58 -51.37 11.73
C GLN A 379 24.86 -50.53 11.98
N PRO A 380 24.73 -49.32 12.55
CA PRO A 380 25.78 -48.30 12.64
C PRO A 380 26.54 -48.30 13.98
N SER A 381 27.71 -47.67 14.02
CA SER A 381 28.38 -47.31 15.28
C SER A 381 29.04 -45.93 15.26
N LEU A 382 28.91 -45.29 16.41
CA LEU A 382 29.34 -43.99 16.91
C LEU A 382 30.86 -43.72 16.81
N SER A 383 31.27 -42.44 16.77
CA SER A 383 31.87 -41.75 17.95
C SER A 383 32.60 -40.41 17.63
N SER A 384 32.27 -39.42 18.47
CA SER A 384 33.09 -38.35 19.08
C SER A 384 34.31 -37.72 18.39
N SER A 385 34.34 -36.37 18.35
CA SER A 385 35.32 -35.56 19.13
C SER A 385 35.04 -34.05 19.03
N SER A 386 35.27 -33.37 20.15
CA SER A 386 35.05 -31.95 20.46
C SER A 386 36.30 -31.08 20.23
N PRO A 387 36.22 -29.74 20.35
CA PRO A 387 36.96 -28.78 19.52
C PRO A 387 38.11 -28.06 20.24
N HIS A 388 39.08 -27.57 19.46
CA HIS A 388 39.93 -26.39 19.69
C HIS A 388 40.46 -26.03 18.29
N SER A 389 40.46 -24.79 17.79
CA SER A 389 41.27 -23.69 18.31
C SER A 389 41.00 -22.36 17.55
N SER A 390 41.19 -21.27 18.31
CA SER A 390 41.80 -19.98 17.92
C SER A 390 41.33 -19.22 16.68
N LEU A 391 40.70 -18.08 16.98
CA LEU A 391 40.65 -16.85 16.20
C LEU A 391 42.05 -16.42 15.72
N HIS A 392 42.20 -16.22 14.41
CA HIS A 392 43.19 -15.31 13.84
C HIS A 392 42.53 -14.49 12.73
N PHE A 393 42.44 -13.18 12.98
CA PHE A 393 42.04 -12.17 12.03
C PHE A 393 43.28 -11.79 11.21
N SER A 394 43.27 -12.07 9.91
CA SER A 394 44.23 -11.49 8.97
C SER A 394 43.51 -11.12 7.67
N SER A 395 43.66 -9.85 7.33
CA SER A 395 43.24 -9.17 6.13
C SER A 395 43.92 -9.75 4.89
N GLN A 396 43.16 -10.34 3.96
CA GLN A 396 43.56 -10.47 2.56
C GLN A 396 42.35 -10.32 1.63
N SER A 397 42.47 -9.33 0.75
CA SER A 397 41.68 -9.09 -0.46
C SER A 397 41.91 -10.21 -1.48
N SER A 398 40.84 -10.78 -2.05
CA SER A 398 40.80 -11.59 -3.29
C SER A 398 39.33 -11.80 -3.72
N PRO A 399 39.03 -12.18 -4.98
CA PRO A 399 38.52 -11.32 -6.04
C PRO A 399 37.01 -11.46 -6.27
N ILE A 400 36.48 -10.61 -7.16
CA ILE A 400 35.13 -10.66 -7.72
C ILE A 400 34.78 -12.11 -8.11
N SER A 401 33.91 -12.73 -7.32
CA SER A 401 33.28 -14.00 -7.63
C SER A 401 32.06 -13.74 -8.52
N SER A 402 32.08 -14.35 -9.70
CA SER A 402 31.01 -14.44 -10.68
C SER A 402 29.64 -14.64 -10.04
N LEU A 403 28.69 -13.81 -10.47
CA LEU A 403 27.25 -14.07 -10.31
C LEU A 403 26.95 -15.52 -10.73
N PRO A 404 26.14 -16.27 -9.97
CA PRO A 404 25.72 -17.59 -10.41
C PRO A 404 24.91 -17.46 -11.71
N PRO A 405 25.05 -18.39 -12.67
CA PRO A 405 24.20 -18.38 -13.84
C PRO A 405 22.74 -18.58 -13.40
N LEU A 406 21.85 -17.74 -13.96
CA LEU A 406 20.41 -17.93 -13.87
C LEU A 406 20.05 -19.35 -14.29
N SER A 407 19.19 -20.02 -13.51
CA SER A 407 18.71 -21.37 -13.83
C SER A 407 17.99 -21.40 -15.19
N SER A 408 18.35 -22.33 -16.06
CA SER A 408 17.77 -22.52 -17.41
C SER A 408 16.24 -22.61 -17.42
N SER A 409 15.64 -23.10 -16.33
CA SER A 409 14.19 -23.24 -16.13
C SER A 409 13.39 -21.91 -16.17
N SER A 410 14.00 -20.78 -15.81
CA SER A 410 13.31 -19.48 -15.79
C SER A 410 13.20 -18.85 -17.18
N LEU A 411 14.16 -19.14 -18.07
CA LEU A 411 14.15 -18.66 -19.46
C LEU A 411 13.20 -19.48 -20.35
N GLU A 412 13.13 -20.79 -20.12
CA GLU A 412 12.22 -21.70 -20.84
C GLU A 412 10.75 -21.40 -20.53
N SER A 413 10.41 -21.19 -19.24
CA SER A 413 9.04 -20.87 -18.82
C SER A 413 8.53 -19.55 -19.39
N THR A 414 9.36 -18.51 -19.45
CA THR A 414 8.98 -17.21 -20.02
C THR A 414 8.76 -17.31 -21.54
N THR A 415 9.60 -18.06 -22.24
CA THR A 415 9.45 -18.30 -23.69
C THR A 415 8.15 -19.06 -23.98
N GLY A 416 7.79 -20.04 -23.15
CA GLY A 416 6.53 -20.79 -23.26
C GLY A 416 5.29 -19.91 -23.06
N GLN A 417 5.28 -19.05 -22.04
CA GLN A 417 4.18 -18.12 -21.80
C GLN A 417 3.98 -17.15 -22.97
N TYR A 418 5.05 -16.55 -23.48
CA TYR A 418 4.96 -15.62 -24.60
C TYR A 418 4.44 -16.27 -25.88
N ASN A 419 4.88 -17.50 -26.20
CA ASN A 419 4.38 -18.24 -27.35
C ASN A 419 2.86 -18.52 -27.22
N LEU A 420 2.39 -18.85 -26.01
CA LEU A 420 0.98 -19.05 -25.74
C LEU A 420 0.18 -17.75 -25.89
N ILE A 421 0.72 -16.62 -25.41
CA ILE A 421 0.13 -15.28 -25.63
C ILE A 421 -0.05 -15.02 -27.12
N MET A 422 1.00 -15.21 -27.92
CA MET A 422 0.95 -14.97 -29.37
C MET A 422 -0.06 -15.87 -30.08
N LYS A 423 -0.15 -17.15 -29.70
CA LYS A 423 -1.17 -18.08 -30.22
C LYS A 423 -2.59 -17.60 -29.91
N GLU A 424 -2.81 -17.09 -28.70
CA GLU A 424 -4.12 -16.61 -28.28
C GLU A 424 -4.50 -15.27 -28.93
N ILE A 425 -3.51 -14.40 -29.18
CA ILE A 425 -3.68 -13.19 -30.00
C ILE A 425 -4.17 -13.57 -31.41
N GLU A 426 -3.55 -14.54 -32.07
CA GLU A 426 -4.00 -14.99 -33.40
C GLU A 426 -5.44 -15.53 -33.39
N ARG A 427 -5.82 -16.26 -32.33
CA ARG A 427 -7.20 -16.72 -32.16
C ARG A 427 -8.17 -15.55 -32.00
N LEU A 428 -7.84 -14.54 -31.21
CA LEU A 428 -8.70 -13.38 -30.99
C LEU A 428 -8.78 -12.45 -32.20
N LYS A 429 -7.71 -12.35 -33.02
CA LYS A 429 -7.76 -11.66 -34.32
C LYS A 429 -8.87 -12.19 -35.22
N GLN A 430 -9.02 -13.52 -35.28
CA GLN A 430 -10.10 -14.18 -36.05
C GLN A 430 -11.51 -13.82 -35.54
N HIS A 431 -11.62 -13.35 -34.29
CA HIS A 431 -12.87 -12.89 -33.68
C HIS A 431 -13.03 -11.36 -33.72
N GLY A 432 -12.25 -10.67 -34.56
CA GLY A 432 -12.41 -9.23 -34.84
C GLY A 432 -11.70 -8.28 -33.86
N LYS A 433 -10.92 -8.81 -32.91
CA LYS A 433 -10.09 -8.03 -31.98
C LYS A 433 -8.83 -7.51 -32.68
N LYS A 434 -8.44 -6.25 -32.44
CA LYS A 434 -7.40 -5.56 -33.23
C LYS A 434 -6.29 -4.93 -32.40
N ARG A 435 -6.48 -4.70 -31.10
CA ARG A 435 -5.49 -4.05 -30.24
C ARG A 435 -5.24 -4.94 -29.02
N PHE A 436 -3.99 -5.32 -28.81
CA PHE A 436 -3.60 -6.22 -27.74
C PHE A 436 -2.51 -5.59 -26.88
N GLY A 437 -2.69 -5.63 -25.57
CA GLY A 437 -1.68 -5.25 -24.59
C GLY A 437 -0.95 -6.49 -24.08
N ILE A 438 0.36 -6.39 -23.85
CA ILE A 438 1.15 -7.45 -23.19
C ILE A 438 1.93 -6.83 -22.04
N LEU A 439 1.68 -7.33 -20.82
CA LEU A 439 2.46 -7.04 -19.63
C LEU A 439 3.41 -8.21 -19.38
N ARG A 440 4.71 -7.94 -19.48
CA ARG A 440 5.73 -8.98 -19.35
C ARG A 440 7.00 -8.47 -18.69
N THR A 441 7.76 -9.38 -18.11
CA THR A 441 9.13 -9.05 -17.70
C THR A 441 10.00 -8.93 -18.95
N SER A 442 10.76 -7.84 -19.06
CA SER A 442 11.60 -7.63 -20.22
C SER A 442 12.88 -8.47 -20.09
N PHE A 443 13.09 -9.36 -21.04
CA PHE A 443 14.39 -9.96 -21.32
C PHE A 443 14.96 -9.20 -22.51
N THR A 444 15.86 -8.26 -22.28
CA THR A 444 16.72 -7.81 -23.38
C THR A 444 17.60 -9.00 -23.76
N VAL A 445 17.21 -9.73 -24.80
CA VAL A 445 18.17 -10.53 -25.56
C VAL A 445 19.22 -9.53 -26.07
N PRO A 446 20.52 -9.66 -25.75
CA PRO A 446 21.52 -8.80 -26.35
C PRO A 446 21.39 -8.96 -27.86
N LEU A 447 21.11 -7.86 -28.57
CA LEU A 447 21.20 -7.84 -30.02
C LEU A 447 22.59 -8.40 -30.41
N PRO A 448 22.68 -9.39 -31.31
CA PRO A 448 23.97 -9.78 -31.84
C PRO A 448 24.61 -8.53 -32.45
N SER A 449 25.78 -8.17 -31.94
CA SER A 449 26.54 -7.00 -32.39
C SER A 449 26.68 -7.07 -33.92
N PRO A 450 26.38 -5.97 -34.65
CA PRO A 450 26.55 -5.95 -36.09
C PRO A 450 28.03 -6.15 -36.43
N PRO A 451 28.35 -6.84 -37.54
CA PRO A 451 29.73 -7.05 -37.93
C PRO A 451 30.44 -5.71 -38.15
N THR A 452 31.57 -5.58 -37.49
CA THR A 452 32.48 -4.42 -37.57
C THR A 452 32.82 -4.13 -39.03
N THR A 453 32.47 -2.94 -39.52
CA THR A 453 33.16 -2.37 -40.69
C THR A 453 33.32 -0.86 -40.54
N THR A 454 34.58 -0.50 -40.31
CA THR A 454 35.33 0.74 -40.48
C THR A 454 34.66 1.95 -41.18
N ALA A 455 34.58 3.04 -40.41
CA ALA A 455 34.81 4.48 -40.70
C ALA A 455 34.14 5.19 -41.91
N MET A 456 33.46 6.32 -41.64
CA MET A 456 33.96 7.70 -41.90
C MET A 456 33.02 8.80 -41.36
N LYS A 457 33.65 9.94 -40.99
CA LYS A 457 33.12 11.15 -40.34
C LYS A 457 32.23 12.03 -41.24
N ALA A 458 31.27 12.73 -40.60
CA ALA A 458 30.93 14.18 -40.68
C ALA A 458 29.44 14.34 -40.25
N GLY A 459 28.94 15.35 -39.56
CA GLY A 459 29.43 16.62 -39.06
C GLY A 459 28.30 17.29 -38.25
N MET A 460 28.72 18.10 -37.29
CA MET A 460 28.01 18.96 -36.32
C MET A 460 26.82 19.77 -36.85
N LEU A 461 25.71 19.86 -36.09
CA LEU A 461 25.04 21.13 -35.73
C LEU A 461 23.89 20.95 -34.72
N ILE A 462 23.89 21.85 -33.74
CA ILE A 462 23.08 21.96 -32.54
C ILE A 462 21.69 22.54 -32.86
N ARG A 463 20.62 21.97 -32.29
CA ARG A 463 19.46 22.71 -31.77
C ARG A 463 18.96 22.03 -30.49
N LYS A 464 19.09 22.76 -29.37
CA LYS A 464 18.36 22.55 -28.11
C LYS A 464 16.88 22.84 -28.36
N ASP A 465 16.00 21.97 -27.84
CA ASP A 465 14.82 22.31 -27.02
C ASP A 465 13.83 21.13 -27.00
N LYS A 466 13.30 20.86 -25.79
CA LYS A 466 12.35 19.79 -25.37
C LYS A 466 12.98 18.47 -24.90
N GLU A 467 13.52 18.49 -23.69
CA GLU A 467 13.67 17.30 -22.85
C GLU A 467 12.67 17.38 -21.69
N ASP A 468 12.31 16.21 -21.16
CA ASP A 468 11.39 15.91 -20.05
C ASP A 468 9.93 15.66 -20.42
N GLN A 469 9.70 14.67 -21.30
CA GLN A 469 8.51 13.79 -21.26
C GLN A 469 8.63 12.60 -22.23
N GLN A 470 9.75 11.86 -22.25
CA GLN A 470 9.79 10.59 -23.00
C GLN A 470 10.98 9.72 -22.62
N SER A 471 10.77 8.75 -21.74
CA SER A 471 11.40 7.42 -21.80
C SER A 471 10.82 6.56 -20.69
N HIS A 472 10.12 5.49 -21.06
CA HIS A 472 9.92 4.22 -20.31
C HIS A 472 8.83 3.32 -20.92
N GLY A 473 8.18 3.71 -22.01
CA GLY A 473 7.56 2.74 -22.92
C GLY A 473 8.55 2.34 -24.01
N LEU A 474 8.99 1.08 -24.04
CA LEU A 474 9.60 0.53 -25.26
C LEU A 474 8.46 0.32 -26.25
N GLU A 475 8.12 1.37 -27.00
CA GLU A 475 7.06 1.33 -28.01
C GLU A 475 7.54 0.51 -29.21
N THR A 476 7.47 -0.81 -29.12
CA THR A 476 7.67 -1.66 -30.30
C THR A 476 6.37 -1.67 -31.10
N LYS A 477 6.04 -0.54 -31.73
CA LYS A 477 4.98 -0.48 -32.76
C LYS A 477 5.44 -1.31 -33.97
N ARG A 478 5.18 -2.61 -33.94
CA ARG A 478 5.21 -3.44 -35.16
C ARG A 478 3.91 -3.15 -35.91
N SER A 479 3.93 -2.16 -36.79
CA SER A 479 2.87 -1.94 -37.78
C SER A 479 3.36 -2.44 -39.14
N THR A 480 2.83 -3.56 -39.63
CA THR A 480 2.98 -3.96 -41.02
C THR A 480 1.60 -4.11 -41.68
N SER A 481 1.21 -3.10 -42.47
CA SER A 481 0.03 -3.06 -43.36
C SER A 481 -1.37 -3.03 -42.72
N GLU A 482 -2.36 -2.50 -43.46
CA GLU A 482 -3.71 -2.07 -43.05
C GLU A 482 -4.64 -3.16 -42.48
N ASN A 483 -4.14 -4.39 -42.27
CA ASN A 483 -4.90 -5.54 -41.76
C ASN A 483 -4.26 -6.22 -40.54
N GLU A 484 -3.21 -5.65 -39.95
CA GLU A 484 -2.47 -6.27 -38.84
C GLU A 484 -2.87 -5.68 -37.48
N ALA A 485 -3.07 -6.56 -36.48
CA ALA A 485 -3.41 -6.13 -35.14
C ALA A 485 -2.25 -5.38 -34.48
N THR A 486 -2.57 -4.34 -33.73
CA THR A 486 -1.60 -3.57 -32.94
C THR A 486 -1.29 -4.32 -31.66
N ILE A 487 -0.01 -4.62 -31.41
CA ILE A 487 0.47 -5.16 -30.14
C ILE A 487 1.24 -4.05 -29.42
N ILE A 488 0.90 -3.83 -28.15
CA ILE A 488 1.50 -2.83 -27.29
C ILE A 488 2.07 -3.55 -26.08
N GLU A 489 3.40 -3.58 -25.97
CA GLU A 489 4.07 -4.18 -24.83
C GLU A 489 4.37 -3.12 -23.77
N PHE A 490 4.14 -3.47 -22.51
CA PHE A 490 4.55 -2.66 -21.37
C PHE A 490 5.46 -3.52 -20.45
N PRO A 491 6.72 -3.11 -20.24
CA PRO A 491 7.66 -3.88 -19.44
C PRO A 491 7.35 -3.75 -17.95
N LEU A 492 7.22 -4.87 -17.25
CA LEU A 492 7.02 -4.93 -15.80
C LEU A 492 8.34 -4.85 -15.00
N GLY A 493 9.49 -4.66 -15.67
CA GLY A 493 10.81 -4.64 -15.04
C GLY A 493 11.91 -5.31 -15.87
N GLN A 494 13.16 -5.09 -15.47
CA GLN A 494 14.33 -5.74 -16.04
C GLN A 494 14.57 -7.07 -15.30
N GLY A 495 14.17 -8.18 -15.91
CA GLY A 495 14.31 -9.52 -15.33
C GLY A 495 13.14 -9.96 -14.43
N SER A 496 13.29 -11.15 -13.84
CA SER A 496 12.23 -11.87 -13.11
C SER A 496 12.02 -11.41 -11.67
N LYS A 497 12.39 -10.16 -11.33
CA LYS A 497 12.34 -9.67 -9.96
C LYS A 497 10.90 -9.30 -9.55
N PRO A 498 10.31 -9.93 -8.53
CA PRO A 498 8.95 -9.65 -8.12
C PRO A 498 8.71 -8.20 -7.66
N GLU A 499 9.73 -7.54 -7.09
CA GLU A 499 9.69 -6.13 -6.65
C GLU A 499 9.39 -5.16 -7.80
N ASP A 500 10.04 -5.33 -8.95
CA ASP A 500 9.83 -4.47 -10.11
C ASP A 500 8.45 -4.69 -10.71
N VAL A 501 8.02 -5.97 -10.78
CA VAL A 501 6.70 -6.34 -11.26
C VAL A 501 5.62 -5.72 -10.38
N ALA A 502 5.76 -5.80 -9.06
CA ALA A 502 4.84 -5.16 -8.12
C ALA A 502 4.76 -3.65 -8.33
N ARG A 503 5.91 -2.99 -8.51
CA ARG A 503 5.99 -1.53 -8.71
C ARG A 503 5.28 -1.06 -9.98
N GLU A 504 5.43 -1.81 -11.07
CA GLU A 504 4.95 -1.41 -12.40
C GLU A 504 3.57 -1.99 -12.77
N LEU A 505 3.07 -3.00 -12.05
CA LEU A 505 1.83 -3.73 -12.39
C LEU A 505 0.63 -2.81 -12.67
N PHE A 506 0.25 -1.97 -11.71
CA PHE A 506 -0.94 -1.13 -11.90
C PHE A 506 -0.70 0.02 -12.89
N ARG A 507 0.53 0.50 -13.02
CA ARG A 507 0.89 1.50 -14.03
C ARG A 507 0.76 0.92 -15.43
N GLY A 508 1.23 -0.31 -15.64
CA GLY A 508 1.10 -1.01 -16.91
C GLY A 508 -0.34 -1.33 -17.28
N LEU A 509 -1.15 -1.78 -16.30
CA LEU A 509 -2.58 -2.00 -16.52
C LEU A 509 -3.31 -0.72 -16.94
N ARG A 510 -3.05 0.40 -16.25
CA ARG A 510 -3.63 1.71 -16.61
C ARG A 510 -3.16 2.21 -17.96
N TYR A 511 -1.85 2.13 -18.22
CA TYR A 511 -1.28 2.53 -19.50
C TYR A 511 -1.95 1.80 -20.67
N LEU A 512 -2.15 0.49 -20.57
CA LEU A 512 -2.77 -0.29 -21.65
C LEU A 512 -4.27 0.02 -21.82
N ASP A 513 -4.98 0.33 -20.73
CA ASP A 513 -6.35 0.86 -20.81
C ASP A 513 -6.41 2.20 -21.54
N ASP A 514 -5.48 3.11 -21.27
CA ASP A 514 -5.39 4.40 -21.96
C ASP A 514 -5.02 4.24 -23.44
N GLN A 515 -4.38 3.13 -23.81
CA GLN A 515 -4.16 2.74 -25.20
C GLN A 515 -5.39 2.08 -25.84
N HIS A 516 -6.51 1.97 -25.14
CA HIS A 516 -7.76 1.37 -25.62
C HIS A 516 -7.52 0.00 -26.28
N VAL A 517 -6.76 -0.87 -25.62
CA VAL A 517 -6.57 -2.25 -26.10
C VAL A 517 -7.84 -3.06 -25.86
N ASP A 518 -8.10 -4.03 -26.73
CA ASP A 518 -9.26 -4.91 -26.59
C ASP A 518 -9.06 -5.98 -25.51
N CYS A 519 -7.81 -6.37 -25.27
CA CYS A 519 -7.40 -7.44 -24.38
C CYS A 519 -5.97 -7.21 -23.90
N ILE A 520 -5.71 -7.46 -22.62
CA ILE A 520 -4.40 -7.39 -21.97
C ILE A 520 -3.98 -8.81 -21.59
N PHE A 521 -2.82 -9.25 -22.05
CA PHE A 521 -2.16 -10.46 -21.59
C PHE A 521 -1.14 -10.13 -20.52
N VAL A 522 -1.07 -10.92 -19.45
CA VAL A 522 -0.06 -10.76 -18.41
C VAL A 522 0.65 -12.08 -18.18
N GLU A 523 1.98 -12.06 -18.26
CA GLU A 523 2.82 -13.19 -17.83
C GLU A 523 2.74 -13.37 -16.30
N GLY A 524 2.47 -14.59 -15.85
CA GLY A 524 2.48 -14.98 -14.45
C GLY A 524 3.92 -15.19 -13.95
N ILE A 525 4.14 -14.88 -12.67
CA ILE A 525 5.44 -15.02 -12.00
C ILE A 525 5.37 -16.03 -10.84
N SER A 526 6.53 -16.39 -10.28
CA SER A 526 6.62 -17.22 -9.06
C SER A 526 5.82 -16.58 -7.92
N GLU A 527 5.26 -17.40 -7.03
CA GLU A 527 4.60 -16.92 -5.80
C GLU A 527 5.57 -16.73 -4.61
N GLU A 528 6.87 -16.78 -4.87
CA GLU A 528 7.89 -16.47 -3.87
C GLU A 528 8.00 -14.94 -3.66
N ASP A 529 8.33 -14.52 -2.45
CA ASP A 529 8.51 -13.11 -2.06
C ASP A 529 7.29 -12.22 -2.40
N GLU A 530 7.48 -11.07 -3.06
CA GLU A 530 6.38 -10.18 -3.50
C GLU A 530 5.50 -10.83 -4.58
N GLY A 531 5.97 -11.93 -5.18
CA GLY A 531 5.27 -12.65 -6.23
C GLY A 531 3.91 -13.18 -5.78
N LEU A 532 3.78 -13.60 -4.52
CA LEU A 532 2.49 -13.96 -3.93
C LEU A 532 1.50 -12.79 -3.97
N ALA A 533 1.97 -11.56 -3.70
CA ALA A 533 1.12 -10.38 -3.72
C ALA A 533 0.75 -9.98 -5.15
N VAL A 534 1.71 -9.98 -6.07
CA VAL A 534 1.49 -9.74 -7.51
C VAL A 534 0.45 -10.71 -8.06
N MET A 535 0.65 -12.02 -7.87
CA MET A 535 -0.26 -13.05 -8.36
C MET A 535 -1.65 -12.94 -7.70
N ASN A 536 -1.73 -12.53 -6.43
CA ASN A 536 -3.01 -12.21 -5.80
C ASN A 536 -3.76 -11.06 -6.49
N ARG A 537 -3.06 -10.03 -6.97
CA ARG A 537 -3.66 -8.92 -7.72
C ARG A 537 -4.05 -9.33 -9.13
N LEU A 538 -3.17 -10.04 -9.83
CA LEU A 538 -3.42 -10.53 -11.18
C LEU A 538 -4.62 -11.47 -11.26
N ARG A 539 -4.75 -12.43 -10.36
CA ARG A 539 -5.92 -13.33 -10.34
C ARG A 539 -7.24 -12.62 -10.04
N LYS A 540 -7.20 -11.48 -9.34
CA LYS A 540 -8.39 -10.63 -9.11
C LYS A 540 -8.72 -9.74 -10.30
N ALA A 541 -7.70 -9.30 -11.04
CA ALA A 541 -7.86 -8.51 -12.26
C ALA A 541 -8.31 -9.38 -13.45
N ALA A 542 -7.77 -10.59 -13.56
CA ALA A 542 -7.98 -11.52 -14.67
C ALA A 542 -9.46 -11.88 -14.86
N SER A 543 -9.93 -11.75 -16.10
CA SER A 543 -11.21 -12.31 -16.55
C SER A 543 -11.12 -13.81 -16.79
N ARG A 544 -9.94 -14.28 -17.22
CA ARG A 544 -9.63 -15.69 -17.42
C ARG A 544 -8.15 -15.97 -17.23
N THR A 545 -7.84 -17.21 -16.92
CA THR A 545 -6.47 -17.73 -16.83
C THR A 545 -6.26 -18.79 -17.90
N ILE A 546 -5.13 -18.74 -18.58
CA ILE A 546 -4.66 -19.79 -19.50
C ILE A 546 -3.32 -20.32 -19.00
N SER A 547 -3.06 -21.59 -19.24
CA SER A 547 -1.87 -22.27 -18.71
C SER A 547 -0.95 -22.70 -19.84
N ALA A 548 0.34 -22.39 -19.70
CA ALA A 548 1.39 -22.96 -20.52
C ALA A 548 1.81 -24.31 -19.90
N GLU A 549 1.68 -25.39 -20.66
CA GLU A 549 2.24 -26.71 -20.32
C GLU A 549 3.77 -26.66 -20.48
N SER A 550 4.51 -27.34 -19.60
CA SER A 550 5.94 -27.55 -19.84
C SER A 550 6.10 -28.38 -21.11
N LEU A 551 6.76 -27.82 -22.12
CA LEU A 551 7.33 -28.63 -23.19
C LEU A 551 8.46 -29.44 -22.54
N GLU A 552 8.18 -30.71 -22.21
CA GLU A 552 9.21 -31.68 -21.78
C GLU A 552 10.27 -31.92 -22.85
#